data_AF-A0A0D0CEF0-F1
#
_entry.id   AF-A0A0D0CEF0-F1
#
_cell.length_a   1.000
_cell.length_b   1.000
_cell.length_c   1.000
_cell.angle_alpha   90.00
_cell.angle_beta   90.00
_cell.angle_gamma   90.00
#
_symmetry.space_group_name_H-M   'P 1'
#
loop_
_entity.id
_entity.type
_entity.pdbx_description
1 polymer ?
#
loop_
_entity_poly.entity_id
_entity_poly.type
_entity_poly.pdbx_seq_one_letter_code
_entity_poly.pdbx_strand_id
1 'polypeptide(L)' 'MSSSALLTIGLALSVGVGAQSPIWGQCGGIGWTGATTCASGSVCTASNPWWFQCIPGEATPDVTYWFSLYAVPLDS' A
#
# COMPACT_ATOMS: atom_id res chain seq x y z
N MET A 1 11.34 -17.99 47.64
CA MET A 1 11.65 -16.55 47.72
C MET A 1 12.22 -16.15 46.37
N SER A 2 11.36 -15.79 45.40
CA SER A 2 10.78 -14.44 45.22
C SER A 2 11.87 -13.39 45.03
N SER A 3 12.10 -12.99 43.79
CA SER A 3 12.60 -11.64 43.46
C SER A 3 11.94 -11.19 42.16
N SER A 4 10.79 -10.55 42.36
CA SER A 4 9.95 -9.82 41.41
C SER A 4 10.77 -8.75 40.65
N ALA A 5 10.64 -8.70 39.33
CA ALA A 5 9.78 -7.78 38.58
C ALA A 5 10.43 -6.41 38.28
N LEU A 6 10.77 -6.20 37.01
CA LEU A 6 10.63 -4.93 36.30
C LEU A 6 10.31 -5.25 34.83
N LEU A 7 9.02 -5.46 34.52
CA LEU A 7 8.52 -5.51 33.15
C LEU A 7 8.20 -4.07 32.73
N THR A 8 9.19 -3.41 32.12
CA THR A 8 8.98 -2.13 31.46
C THR A 8 8.03 -2.33 30.28
N ILE A 9 6.77 -1.96 30.46
CA ILE A 9 5.78 -1.91 29.37
C ILE A 9 6.17 -0.72 28.49
N GLY A 10 7.00 -1.00 27.48
CA GLY A 10 7.25 -0.09 26.38
C GLY A 10 6.02 -0.06 25.48
N LEU A 11 5.21 1.00 25.62
CA LEU A 11 4.09 1.25 24.71
C LEU A 11 4.64 1.73 23.36
N ALA A 12 5.01 0.78 22.50
CA ALA A 12 5.41 1.06 21.13
C ALA A 12 4.16 1.43 20.32
N LEU A 13 3.94 2.73 20.10
CA LEU A 13 2.97 3.23 19.14
C LEU A 13 3.51 2.96 17.73
N SER A 14 3.24 1.76 17.20
CA SER A 14 3.48 1.44 15.80
C SER A 14 2.50 2.24 14.94
N VAL A 15 2.87 3.47 14.60
CA VAL A 15 2.23 4.18 13.49
C VAL A 15 2.54 3.36 12.25
N GLY A 16 1.52 2.63 11.76
CA GLY A 16 1.60 1.89 10.52
C GLY A 16 1.77 2.87 9.37
N VAL A 17 3.01 3.26 9.10
CA VAL A 17 3.37 3.83 7.80
C VAL A 17 3.13 2.69 6.82
N GLY A 18 1.98 2.73 6.14
CA GLY A 18 1.60 1.70 5.18
C GLY A 18 2.59 1.72 4.00
N ALA A 19 3.70 1.01 4.15
CA ALA A 19 4.57 0.66 3.02
C ALA A 19 3.71 -0.08 2.01
N GLN A 20 3.82 0.26 0.72
CA GLN A 20 2.94 -0.30 -0.30
C GLN A 20 2.89 -1.83 -0.23
N SER A 21 1.69 -2.40 -0.36
CA SER A 21 1.53 -3.85 -0.41
C SER A 21 2.29 -4.39 -1.63
N PRO A 22 3.11 -5.44 -1.45
CA PRO A 22 3.88 -6.00 -2.55
C PRO A 22 2.94 -6.53 -3.64
N ILE A 23 3.48 -6.68 -4.85
CA ILE A 23 2.76 -7.37 -5.93
C ILE A 23 2.36 -8.77 -5.43
N TRP A 24 1.11 -9.15 -5.68
CA TRP A 24 0.42 -10.34 -5.18
C TRP A 24 0.11 -10.35 -3.67
N GLY A 25 0.46 -9.29 -2.94
CA GLY A 25 0.15 -9.11 -1.52
C GLY A 25 -1.28 -8.64 -1.24
N GLN A 26 -1.68 -8.66 0.03
CA GLN A 26 -2.98 -8.16 0.48
C GLN A 26 -2.98 -6.64 0.53
N CYS A 27 -3.96 -6.02 -0.10
CA CYS A 27 -4.15 -4.56 -0.12
C CYS A 27 -5.49 -4.12 0.47
N GLY A 28 -6.31 -5.04 0.94
CA GLY A 28 -7.62 -4.69 1.46
C GLY A 28 -8.44 -5.91 1.87
N GLY A 29 -9.64 -5.61 2.34
CA GLY A 29 -10.59 -6.59 2.86
C GLY A 29 -11.10 -6.21 4.25
N ILE A 30 -12.21 -6.81 4.64
CA ILE A 30 -12.80 -6.63 5.97
C ILE A 30 -11.79 -7.06 7.04
N GLY A 31 -11.42 -6.12 7.91
CA GLY A 31 -10.46 -6.34 9.01
C GLY A 31 -8.98 -6.11 8.63
N TRP A 32 -8.67 -5.75 7.38
CA TRP A 32 -7.30 -5.40 6.98
C TRP A 32 -6.89 -4.03 7.54
N THR A 33 -5.84 -4.00 8.34
CA THR A 33 -5.25 -2.77 8.92
C THR A 33 -3.86 -2.45 8.36
N GLY A 34 -3.44 -3.20 7.33
CA GLY A 34 -2.14 -3.04 6.69
C GLY A 34 -2.17 -2.02 5.56
N ALA A 35 -1.21 -2.16 4.65
CA ALA A 35 -1.10 -1.30 3.48
C ALA A 35 -2.28 -1.45 2.54
N THR A 36 -2.93 -0.34 2.18
CA THR A 36 -4.04 -0.33 1.23
C THR A 36 -3.63 0.02 -0.19
N THR A 37 -2.44 0.62 -0.34
CA THR A 37 -1.87 1.00 -1.62
C THR A 37 -0.96 -0.12 -2.12
N CYS A 38 -1.16 -0.58 -3.35
CA CYS A 38 -0.27 -1.54 -4.00
C CYS A 38 1.03 -0.90 -4.48
N ALA A 39 2.08 -1.71 -4.62
CA ALA A 39 3.33 -1.29 -5.25
C ALA A 39 3.07 -0.76 -6.67
N SER A 40 3.88 0.21 -7.11
CA SER A 40 3.75 0.82 -8.44
C SER A 40 3.69 -0.25 -9.55
N GLY A 41 2.76 -0.07 -10.50
CA GLY A 41 2.51 -1.04 -11.57
C GLY A 41 1.56 -2.19 -11.20
N SER A 42 0.97 -2.17 -10.01
CA SER A 42 -0.07 -3.12 -9.58
C SER A 42 -1.29 -2.41 -9.00
N VAL A 43 -2.45 -3.06 -9.08
CA VAL A 43 -3.74 -2.53 -8.61
C VAL A 43 -4.36 -3.47 -7.60
N CYS A 44 -5.04 -2.88 -6.61
CA CYS A 44 -5.74 -3.62 -5.59
C CYS A 44 -7.06 -4.16 -6.14
N THR A 45 -7.10 -5.45 -6.47
CA THR A 45 -8.27 -6.12 -7.03
C THR A 45 -8.93 -6.98 -5.96
N ALA A 46 -10.23 -6.80 -5.75
CA ALA A 46 -10.98 -7.57 -4.76
C ALA A 46 -11.19 -9.02 -5.23
N SER A 47 -10.60 -10.00 -4.54
CA SER A 47 -10.86 -11.42 -4.80
C SER A 47 -12.03 -11.93 -3.96
N ASN A 48 -12.12 -11.48 -2.70
CA ASN A 48 -13.15 -11.85 -1.74
C ASN A 48 -13.40 -10.69 -0.76
N PRO A 49 -14.51 -10.67 0.01
CA PRO A 49 -14.80 -9.60 0.97
C PRO A 49 -13.71 -9.37 2.03
N TRP A 50 -12.95 -10.41 2.38
CA TRP A 50 -11.85 -10.36 3.36
C TRP A 50 -10.47 -10.23 2.72
N TRP A 51 -10.34 -10.37 1.40
CA TRP A 51 -9.04 -10.46 0.72
C TRP A 51 -9.05 -9.75 -0.62
N PHE A 52 -8.35 -8.62 -0.69
CA PHE A 52 -8.06 -7.92 -1.94
C PHE A 52 -6.56 -8.08 -2.24
N GLN A 53 -6.22 -8.38 -3.48
CA GLN A 53 -4.86 -8.71 -3.91
C GLN A 53 -4.31 -7.67 -4.88
N CYS A 54 -3.03 -7.33 -4.74
CA CYS A 54 -2.32 -6.50 -5.71
C CYS A 54 -2.01 -7.28 -6.99
N ILE A 55 -2.75 -7.04 -8.06
CA ILE A 55 -2.52 -7.69 -9.36
C ILE A 55 -1.62 -6.81 -10.23
N PRO A 56 -0.49 -7.32 -10.74
CA PRO A 56 0.34 -6.58 -11.69
C PRO A 56 -0.39 -6.45 -13.04
N GLY A 57 -0.38 -5.25 -13.62
CA GLY A 57 -0.91 -5.01 -14.97
C GLY A 57 -2.24 -4.27 -15.06
N GLU A 58 -2.95 -4.03 -13.95
CA GLU A 58 -4.19 -3.22 -13.96
C GLU A 58 -3.96 -1.73 -13.72
N ALA A 59 -2.72 -1.30 -13.47
CA ALA A 59 -2.35 0.11 -13.53
C ALA A 59 -1.99 0.41 -14.99
N THR A 60 -2.96 0.40 -15.90
CA THR A 60 -2.79 1.17 -17.13
C THR A 60 -2.84 2.63 -16.70
N PRO A 61 -1.73 3.39 -16.75
CA PRO A 61 -1.84 4.84 -16.78
C PRO A 61 -2.52 5.18 -18.11
N ASP A 62 -3.85 5.07 -18.15
CA ASP A 62 -4.63 5.73 -19.18
C ASP A 62 -4.27 7.22 -19.05
N VAL A 63 -3.82 7.81 -20.16
CA VAL A 63 -3.49 9.24 -20.41
C VAL A 63 -2.09 9.83 -20.16
N THR A 64 -1.12 9.18 -19.51
CA THR A 64 0.22 9.81 -19.36
C THR A 64 1.05 9.79 -20.66
N TYR A 65 0.81 8.84 -21.56
CA TYR A 65 1.50 8.78 -22.85
C TYR A 65 0.99 9.81 -23.86
N TRP A 66 -0.24 10.32 -23.70
CA TRP A 66 -0.74 11.41 -24.53
C TRP A 66 -0.25 12.75 -23.97
N PHE A 67 -0.49 13.04 -22.69
CA PHE A 67 -0.16 14.36 -22.12
C PHE A 67 1.36 14.67 -22.00
N SER A 68 2.24 13.66 -21.91
CA SER A 68 3.69 13.90 -21.93
C SER A 68 4.26 14.26 -23.30
N LEU A 69 3.49 14.13 -24.38
CA LEU A 69 3.88 14.64 -25.71
C LEU A 69 3.31 16.04 -25.99
N TYR A 70 2.42 16.57 -25.12
CA TYR A 70 1.83 17.92 -25.25
C TYR A 70 2.28 18.93 -24.18
N ALA A 71 3.23 18.55 -23.32
CA ALA A 71 3.86 19.46 -22.37
C ALA A 71 5.21 20.01 -22.89
N VAL A 72 5.24 20.44 -24.16
CA VAL A 72 6.25 21.43 -24.59
C VAL A 72 5.70 22.82 -24.26
N PRO A 73 6.29 23.54 -23.29
CA PRO A 73 5.93 24.92 -23.04
C PRO A 73 6.25 25.73 -24.30
N LEU A 74 5.26 26.51 -24.75
CA LEU A 74 5.41 27.61 -25.70
C LEU A 74 6.17 28.78 -25.04
N ASP A 75 7.40 28.50 -24.60
CA ASP A 75 8.38 29.51 -24.20
C ASP A 75 9.31 29.80 -25.38
N SER A 76 9.24 31.06 -25.81
CA SER A 76 10.13 31.82 -26.72
C SER A 76 9.99 31.61 -28.23
#